data_AF-A0AAD7P1J8-F1
#
_entry.id   AF-A0AAD7P1J8-F1
#
_cell.length_a   1.000
_cell.length_b   1.000
_cell.length_c   1.000
_cell.angle_alpha   90.00
_cell.angle_beta   90.00
_cell.angle_gamma   90.00
#
_symmetry.space_group_name_H-M   'P 1'
#
loop_
_entity.id
_entity.type
_entity.pdbx_description
1 polymer ?
#
loop_
_entity_poly.entity_id
_entity_poly.type
_entity_poly.pdbx_seq_one_letter_code
_entity_poly.pdbx_strand_id
1 'polypeptide(L)'
;LKSNVAPLDSQIPFIRNFVSNEQNRVATLDAQIENLQSTLAQLTHQRDEAVERVRQHRAVISPVRQIPPELLCEVFISTLSDPSANKIKPPWYLGHVCQSWRHAAVSHPALW
;
A
#
# COMPACT_ATOMS: atom_id res chain seq x y z
N LEU A 1 24.05 -41.73 -3.34
CA LEU A 1 24.26 -43.17 -3.08
C LEU A 1 23.17 -43.96 -3.83
N LYS A 2 23.48 -44.48 -5.03
CA LYS A 2 22.59 -45.37 -5.80
C LYS A 2 23.09 -46.82 -5.64
N SER A 3 22.88 -47.42 -4.49
CA SER A 3 23.19 -48.85 -4.32
C SER A 3 22.22 -49.46 -3.30
N ASN A 4 21.43 -50.43 -3.75
CA ASN A 4 20.53 -51.26 -2.94
C ASN A 4 21.30 -52.29 -2.08
N VAL A 5 22.51 -51.95 -1.65
CA VAL A 5 23.36 -52.83 -0.84
C VAL A 5 23.20 -52.41 0.62
N ALA A 6 22.83 -53.36 1.48
CA ALA A 6 22.75 -53.13 2.91
C ALA A 6 24.13 -52.67 3.44
N PRO A 7 24.21 -51.57 4.22
CA PRO A 7 25.47 -51.07 4.74
C PRO A 7 26.12 -52.11 5.65
N LEU A 8 27.44 -52.25 5.58
CA LEU A 8 28.18 -53.13 6.50
C LEU A 8 28.01 -52.63 7.94
N ASP A 9 28.01 -53.54 8.93
CA ASP A 9 27.84 -53.20 10.34
C ASP A 9 28.82 -52.13 10.85
N SER A 10 30.04 -52.08 10.27
CA SER A 10 31.06 -51.08 10.57
C SER A 10 30.76 -49.68 10.01
N GLN A 11 29.86 -49.55 9.03
CA GLN A 11 29.47 -48.30 8.39
C GLN A 11 28.24 -47.67 9.05
N ILE A 12 27.44 -48.45 9.78
CA ILE A 12 26.21 -47.98 10.45
C ILE A 12 26.49 -46.81 11.42
N PRO A 13 27.55 -46.81 12.25
CA PRO A 13 27.84 -45.70 13.15
C PRO A 13 28.19 -44.41 12.41
N PHE A 14 28.96 -44.53 11.32
CA PHE A 14 29.33 -43.39 10.48
C PHE A 14 28.11 -42.76 9.80
N ILE A 15 27.25 -43.59 9.20
CA ILE A 15 26.01 -43.14 8.57
C ILE A 15 25.08 -42.49 9.61
N ARG A 16 24.95 -43.07 10.81
CA ARG A 16 24.14 -42.49 11.89
C ARG A 16 24.67 -41.13 12.34
N ASN A 17 25.99 -40.99 12.50
CA ASN A 17 26.62 -39.71 12.86
C ASN A 17 26.44 -38.67 11.74
N PHE A 18 26.59 -39.08 10.49
CA PHE A 18 26.34 -38.20 9.34
C PHE A 18 24.89 -37.71 9.31
N VAL A 19 23.91 -38.62 9.46
CA VAL A 19 22.48 -38.27 9.52
C VAL A 19 22.19 -37.33 10.68
N SER A 20 22.73 -37.59 11.88
CA SER A 20 22.57 -36.73 13.05
C SER A 20 23.15 -35.32 12.82
N ASN A 21 24.33 -35.24 12.20
CA ASN A 21 24.95 -33.96 11.86
C ASN A 21 24.11 -33.16 10.85
N GLU A 22 23.58 -33.82 9.82
CA GLU A 22 22.71 -33.18 8.85
C GLU A 22 21.37 -32.75 9.47
N GLN A 23 20.80 -33.54 10.38
CA GLN A 23 19.60 -33.17 11.12
C GLN A 23 19.82 -31.90 11.97
N ASN A 24 20.96 -31.80 12.66
CA ASN A 24 21.31 -30.59 13.41
C ASN A 24 21.49 -29.38 12.49
N ARG A 25 22.10 -29.59 11.31
CA ARG A 25 22.28 -28.53 10.31
C ARG A 25 20.95 -28.04 9.76
N VAL A 26 20.02 -28.95 9.46
CA VAL A 26 18.65 -28.61 9.04
C VAL A 26 17.95 -27.80 10.13
N ALA A 27 17.95 -28.27 11.38
CA ALA A 27 17.32 -27.54 12.48
C ALA A 27 17.90 -26.13 12.68
N THR A 28 19.21 -25.97 12.50
CA THR A 28 19.88 -24.66 12.58
C THR A 28 19.44 -23.74 11.44
N LEU A 29 19.35 -24.27 10.22
CA LEU A 29 18.90 -23.50 9.06
C LEU A 29 17.43 -23.12 9.19
N ASP A 30 16.57 -24.01 9.66
CA ASP A 30 15.15 -23.73 9.89
C ASP A 30 14.97 -22.59 10.90
N ALA A 31 15.72 -22.61 12.01
CA ALA A 31 15.69 -21.51 12.98
C ALA A 31 16.16 -20.16 12.38
N GLN A 32 17.16 -20.18 11.50
CA GLN A 32 17.60 -18.97 10.78
C GLN A 32 16.54 -18.48 9.80
N ILE A 33 15.88 -19.38 9.08
CA ILE A 33 14.79 -19.07 8.15
C ILE A 33 13.65 -18.41 8.92
N GLU A 34 13.21 -18.99 10.04
CA GLU A 34 12.15 -18.43 10.88
C GLU A 34 12.50 -17.02 11.39
N ASN A 35 13.73 -16.82 11.85
CA ASN A 35 14.19 -15.51 12.30
C ASN A 35 14.16 -14.46 11.17
N LEU A 36 14.66 -14.81 9.99
CA LEU A 36 14.66 -13.92 8.84
C LEU A 36 13.25 -13.61 8.35
N GLN A 37 12.33 -14.59 8.38
CA GLN A 37 10.92 -14.38 8.05
C GLN A 37 10.26 -13.40 9.03
N SER A 38 10.52 -13.55 10.33
CA SER A 38 10.02 -12.60 11.35
C SER A 38 10.57 -11.18 11.11
N THR A 39 11.87 -11.07 10.83
CA THR A 39 12.51 -9.78 10.53
C THR A 39 11.91 -9.15 9.27
N LEU A 40 11.68 -9.94 8.23
CA LEU A 40 11.07 -9.49 6.98
C LEU A 40 9.63 -9.01 7.20
N ALA A 41 8.85 -9.71 8.03
CA ALA A 41 7.49 -9.30 8.39
C ALA A 41 7.49 -7.94 9.11
N GLN A 42 8.40 -7.74 10.07
CA GLN A 42 8.54 -6.47 10.78
C GLN A 42 8.92 -5.31 9.84
N LEU A 43 9.92 -5.51 8.98
CA LEU A 43 10.33 -4.48 8.02
C LEU A 43 9.23 -4.16 7.00
N THR A 44 8.49 -5.16 6.56
CA THR A 44 7.36 -4.97 5.64
C THR A 44 6.27 -4.12 6.29
N HIS A 45 5.95 -4.41 7.55
CA HIS A 45 4.99 -3.61 8.32
C HIS A 45 5.44 -2.15 8.45
N GLN A 46 6.69 -1.91 8.86
CA GLN A 46 7.24 -0.55 8.96
C GLN A 46 7.23 0.20 7.61
N ARG A 47 7.50 -0.52 6.50
CA ARG A 47 7.40 0.02 5.14
C ARG A 47 5.97 0.46 4.86
N ASP A 48 4.99 -0.39 5.12
CA ASP A 48 3.57 -0.10 4.87
C ASP A 48 3.10 1.12 5.67
N GLU A 49 3.47 1.21 6.95
CA GLU A 49 3.20 2.40 7.78
C GLU A 49 3.83 3.67 7.19
N ALA A 50 5.09 3.59 6.75
CA ALA A 50 5.77 4.72 6.13
C ALA A 50 5.09 5.16 4.82
N VAL A 51 4.67 4.21 3.99
CA VAL A 51 3.93 4.49 2.75
C VAL A 51 2.61 5.18 3.04
N GLU A 52 1.86 4.72 4.04
CA GLU A 52 0.59 5.33 4.41
C GLU A 52 0.79 6.74 4.98
N ARG A 53 1.82 6.96 5.81
CA ARG A 53 2.19 8.32 6.25
C ARG A 53 2.50 9.23 5.06
N VAL A 54 3.31 8.77 4.10
CA VAL A 54 3.62 9.55 2.89
C VAL A 54 2.34 9.88 2.11
N ARG A 55 1.43 8.92 1.96
CA ARG A 55 0.15 9.10 1.28
C ARG A 55 -0.71 10.16 1.97
N GLN A 56 -0.82 10.11 3.30
CA GLN A 56 -1.58 11.08 4.09
C GLN A 56 -1.01 12.50 3.94
N HIS A 57 0.32 12.66 4.07
CA HIS A 57 0.96 13.96 3.93
C HIS A 57 0.84 14.49 2.48
N ARG A 58 0.97 13.64 1.47
CA ARG A 58 0.71 14.02 0.07
C ARG A 58 -0.73 14.42 -0.16
N ALA A 59 -1.70 13.78 0.49
CA ALA A 59 -3.09 14.17 0.40
C ALA A 59 -3.34 15.56 1.00
N VAL A 60 -2.65 15.92 2.09
CA VAL A 60 -2.71 17.25 2.71
C VAL A 60 -2.07 18.34 1.83
N ILE A 61 -0.98 18.01 1.13
CA ILE A 61 -0.28 18.96 0.25
C ILE A 61 -0.93 19.03 -1.15
N SER A 62 -1.89 18.15 -1.45
CA SER A 62 -2.59 18.17 -2.72
C SER A 62 -3.35 19.50 -2.91
N PRO A 63 -3.06 20.26 -3.99
CA PRO A 63 -3.69 21.56 -4.25
C PRO A 63 -5.22 21.51 -4.22
N VAL A 64 -5.81 20.38 -4.64
CA VAL A 64 -7.26 20.16 -4.67
C VAL A 64 -7.92 20.22 -3.29
N ARG A 65 -7.18 19.94 -2.20
CA ARG A 65 -7.67 20.06 -0.81
C ARG A 65 -7.26 21.35 -0.12
N GLN A 66 -6.35 22.12 -0.70
CA GLN A 66 -5.87 23.39 -0.15
C GLN A 66 -6.61 24.61 -0.71
N ILE A 67 -7.41 24.44 -1.75
CA ILE A 67 -8.28 25.52 -2.22
C ILE A 67 -9.48 25.60 -1.27
N PRO A 68 -9.66 26.72 -0.53
CA PRO A 68 -10.85 26.96 0.26
C PRO A 68 -12.09 26.82 -0.62
N PRO A 69 -13.17 26.24 -0.09
CA PRO A 69 -14.42 26.08 -0.85
C PRO A 69 -14.95 27.42 -1.38
N GLU A 70 -14.65 28.53 -0.71
CA GLU A 70 -14.98 29.90 -1.11
C GLU A 70 -14.33 30.30 -2.44
N LEU A 71 -13.03 30.04 -2.61
CA LEU A 71 -12.31 30.33 -3.87
C LEU A 71 -12.76 29.41 -5.01
N LEU A 72 -13.13 28.16 -4.71
CA LEU A 72 -13.75 27.27 -5.70
C LEU A 72 -15.09 27.83 -6.18
N CYS A 73 -15.90 28.36 -5.26
CA CYS A 73 -17.19 28.96 -5.62
C CYS A 73 -17.02 30.23 -6.45
N GLU A 74 -16.03 31.07 -6.16
CA GLU A 74 -15.74 32.27 -6.96
C GLU A 74 -15.32 31.93 -8.39
N VAL A 75 -14.49 30.89 -8.57
CA VAL A 75 -14.14 30.36 -9.89
C VAL A 75 -15.40 29.83 -10.58
N PHE A 76 -16.26 29.08 -9.89
CA PHE A 76 -17.51 28.57 -10.46
C PHE A 76 -18.45 29.69 -10.91
N ILE A 77 -18.66 30.71 -10.08
CA ILE A 77 -19.50 31.88 -10.41
C ILE A 77 -18.93 32.64 -11.62
N SER A 78 -17.61 32.79 -11.67
CA SER A 78 -16.91 33.44 -12.79
C SER A 78 -17.10 32.66 -14.10
N THR A 79 -17.05 31.33 -14.06
CA THR A 79 -17.32 30.49 -15.25
C THR A 79 -18.78 30.48 -15.69
N LEU A 80 -19.73 30.70 -14.77
CA LEU A 80 -21.15 30.84 -15.08
C LEU A 80 -21.52 32.22 -15.64
N SER A 81 -20.66 33.22 -15.43
CA SER A 81 -20.87 34.60 -15.87
C SER A 81 -20.33 34.87 -17.29
N ASP A 82 -19.64 33.91 -17.91
CA ASP A 82 -19.15 34.03 -19.29
C ASP A 82 -20.29 33.67 -20.28
N PRO A 83 -20.77 34.63 -21.10
CA PRO A 83 -21.86 34.39 -22.06
C PRO A 83 -21.47 33.47 -23.22
N SER A 84 -20.18 33.15 -23.39
CA SER A 84 -19.68 32.18 -24.38
C SER A 84 -19.57 30.76 -23.83
N ALA A 85 -19.63 30.59 -22.50
CA ALA A 85 -19.68 29.29 -21.86
C ALA A 85 -21.05 28.66 -22.18
N ASN A 86 -21.01 27.68 -23.08
CA ASN A 86 -22.15 26.87 -23.50
C ASN A 86 -23.04 26.52 -22.31
N LYS A 87 -24.37 26.67 -22.47
CA LYS A 87 -25.46 26.48 -21.48
C LYS A 87 -25.46 25.13 -20.75
N ILE A 88 -24.41 24.82 -20.01
CA ILE A 88 -24.22 23.55 -19.29
C ILE A 88 -24.57 23.83 -17.84
N LYS A 89 -25.71 23.26 -17.44
CA LYS A 89 -26.38 23.49 -16.16
C LYS A 89 -25.48 23.23 -14.93
N PRO A 90 -25.69 23.96 -13.83
CA PRO A 90 -24.93 23.80 -12.59
C PRO A 90 -25.35 22.52 -11.83
N PRO A 91 -24.58 21.99 -10.85
CA PRO A 91 -23.13 21.86 -10.73
C PRO A 91 -22.72 20.36 -10.83
N TRP A 92 -23.39 19.60 -11.71
CA TRP A 92 -23.25 18.13 -11.75
C TRP A 92 -21.84 17.68 -12.13
N TYR A 93 -21.21 18.34 -13.10
CA TYR A 93 -19.85 18.02 -13.55
C TYR A 93 -18.79 18.32 -12.48
N LEU A 94 -18.99 19.35 -11.65
CA LEU A 94 -18.06 19.72 -10.57
C LEU A 94 -18.04 18.64 -9.47
N GLY A 95 -19.19 18.01 -9.22
CA GLY A 95 -19.29 16.87 -8.33
C GLY A 95 -18.57 15.61 -8.83
N HIS A 96 -18.16 15.53 -10.10
CA HIS A 96 -17.41 14.38 -10.64
C HIS A 96 -15.88 14.51 -10.47
N VAL A 97 -15.36 15.69 -10.11
CA VAL A 97 -13.91 15.92 -9.97
C VAL A 97 -13.37 15.31 -8.69
N CYS A 98 -13.95 15.66 -7.52
CA CYS A 98 -13.62 15.03 -6.25
C CYS A 98 -14.72 15.26 -5.19
N GLN A 99 -14.66 14.51 -4.09
CA GLN A 99 -15.63 14.61 -2.98
C GLN A 99 -15.66 16.02 -2.35
N SER A 100 -14.54 16.73 -2.30
CA SER A 100 -14.45 18.09 -1.76
C SER A 100 -15.23 19.09 -2.61
N TRP A 101 -15.10 19.00 -3.95
CA TRP A 101 -15.81 19.86 -4.90
C TRP A 101 -17.31 19.63 -4.87
N ARG A 102 -17.73 18.35 -4.73
CA ARG A 102 -19.14 18.01 -4.52
C ARG A 102 -19.68 18.63 -3.24
N HIS A 103 -18.94 18.54 -2.14
CA HIS A 103 -19.35 19.14 -0.87
C HIS A 103 -19.46 20.66 -0.98
N ALA A 104 -18.47 21.34 -1.57
CA ALA A 104 -18.50 22.78 -1.77
C ALA A 104 -19.69 23.23 -2.65
N ALA A 105 -19.97 22.52 -3.75
CA ALA A 105 -21.08 22.84 -4.65
C ALA A 105 -22.47 22.65 -4.01
N VAL A 106 -22.63 21.63 -3.16
CA VAL A 106 -23.90 21.37 -2.44
C VAL A 106 -24.09 22.35 -1.28
N SER A 107 -23.01 22.76 -0.62
CA SER A 107 -23.08 23.67 0.53
C SER A 107 -23.30 25.15 0.17
N HIS A 108 -23.25 25.53 -1.10
CA HIS A 108 -23.45 26.92 -1.56
C HIS A 108 -24.73 27.05 -2.40
N PRO A 109 -25.83 27.59 -1.82
CA PRO A 109 -27.11 27.77 -2.50
C PRO A 109 -27.05 28.67 -3.74
N ALA A 110 -26.05 29.55 -3.86
CA ALA A 110 -25.87 30.45 -5.00
C ALA A 110 -25.50 29.73 -6.32
N LEU A 111 -25.20 28.43 -6.26
CA LEU A 111 -24.91 27.59 -7.43
C LEU A 111 -26.14 26.78 -7.92
N TRP A 112 -27.32 26.95 -7.29
CA TRP A 112 -28.58 26.27 -7.62
C TRP A 112 -29.62 27.29 -8.13
#